data_AF-A0A6N8JL93-F1
#
_entry.id   AF-A0A6N8JL93-F1
#
_cell.length_a   1.000
_cell.length_b   1.000
_cell.length_c   1.000
_cell.angle_alpha   90.00
_cell.angle_beta   90.00
_cell.angle_gamma   90.00
#
_symmetry.space_group_name_H-M   'P 1'
#
loop_
_entity.id
_entity.type
_entity.pdbx_description
1 polymer ?
#
loop_
_entity_poly.entity_id
_entity_poly.type
_entity_poly.pdbx_seq_one_letter_code
_entity_poly.pdbx_strand_id
1 'polypeptide(L)' 'MPKIECTCGNIIGLSEIPSPNQLLIISDENFDEVYADCIDPDKLYEKFNIVAKCKVCGRLHVFWNGFDKDPIIYKPE' A
#
# COMPACT_ATOMS: atom_id res chain seq x y z
N MET A 1 -12.94 7.42 -4.66
CA MET A 1 -11.64 6.72 -4.60
C MET A 1 -11.26 6.30 -6.00
N PRO A 2 -10.00 6.47 -6.41
CA PRO A 2 -9.53 6.06 -7.73
C PRO A 2 -9.77 4.56 -7.93
N LYS A 3 -10.28 4.18 -9.10
CA LYS A 3 -10.36 2.78 -9.53
C LYS A 3 -8.98 2.40 -10.04
N ILE A 4 -8.27 1.54 -9.32
CA ILE A 4 -6.95 1.10 -9.73
C ILE A 4 -7.13 -0.07 -10.69
N GLU A 5 -6.76 0.11 -11.95
CA GLU A 5 -6.78 -0.97 -12.93
C GLU A 5 -5.46 -1.74 -12.87
N CYS A 6 -5.54 -3.04 -12.64
CA CYS A 6 -4.37 -3.92 -12.68
C CYS A 6 -3.99 -4.24 -14.13
N THR A 7 -2.72 -4.57 -14.39
CA THR A 7 -2.25 -4.99 -15.72
C THR A 7 -2.93 -6.26 -16.24
N CYS A 8 -3.64 -7.02 -15.39
CA CYS A 8 -4.45 -8.16 -15.80
C CYS A 8 -5.91 -7.78 -16.14
N GLY A 9 -6.25 -6.49 -16.18
CA GLY A 9 -7.60 -5.96 -16.43
C GLY A 9 -8.55 -5.99 -15.22
N ASN A 10 -8.12 -6.53 -14.07
CA ASN A 10 -8.96 -6.52 -12.86
C ASN A 10 -8.93 -5.14 -12.19
N ILE A 11 -10.09 -4.61 -11.83
CA ILE A 11 -10.20 -3.41 -10.99
C ILE A 11 -9.95 -3.78 -9.53
N ILE A 12 -8.97 -3.13 -8.91
CA ILE A 12 -8.66 -3.27 -7.48
C ILE A 12 -9.45 -2.20 -6.73
N GLY A 13 -10.48 -2.65 -5.99
CA GLY A 13 -11.27 -1.79 -5.12
C GLY A 13 -10.63 -1.66 -3.75
N LEU A 14 -10.51 -0.43 -3.25
CA LEU A 14 -9.98 -0.12 -1.90
C LEU A 14 -11.04 0.45 -0.94
N SER A 15 -12.31 0.52 -1.34
CA SER A 15 -13.37 1.23 -0.59
C SER A 15 -13.86 0.54 0.68
N GLU A 16 -13.58 -0.75 0.86
CA GLU A 16 -13.92 -1.48 2.08
C GLU A 16 -13.01 -1.06 3.24
N ILE A 17 -13.53 -1.00 4.47
CA ILE A 17 -12.76 -0.61 5.66
C ILE A 17 -12.96 -1.69 6.73
N PRO A 18 -11.91 -2.50 7.05
CA PRO A 18 -10.61 -2.55 6.40
C PRO A 18 -10.69 -3.15 4.98
N SER A 19 -9.84 -2.69 4.07
CA SER A 19 -9.84 -3.18 2.69
C SER A 19 -9.05 -4.50 2.59
N PRO A 20 -9.62 -5.58 2.04
CA PRO A 20 -8.88 -6.83 1.85
C PRO A 20 -7.82 -6.74 0.74
N ASN A 21 -7.88 -5.70 -0.09
CA ASN A 21 -6.93 -5.47 -1.18
C ASN A 21 -5.86 -4.43 -0.82
N GLN A 22 -5.92 -3.82 0.37
CA GLN A 22 -4.94 -2.84 0.82
C GLN A 22 -3.95 -3.49 1.79
N LEU A 23 -2.67 -3.28 1.53
CA LEU A 23 -1.60 -3.53 2.50
C LEU A 23 -0.91 -2.21 2.81
N LEU A 24 -0.28 -2.16 3.98
CA LEU A 24 0.57 -1.06 4.41
C LEU A 24 1.99 -1.59 4.50
N ILE A 25 2.95 -0.86 3.92
CA ILE A 25 4.38 -1.20 3.98
C ILE A 25 5.17 -0.01 4.48
N ILE A 26 6.20 -0.27 5.26
CA ILE A 26 7.11 0.75 5.79
C ILE A 26 8.54 0.28 5.56
N SER A 27 9.45 1.21 5.27
CA SER A 27 10.88 0.90 5.23
C SER A 27 11.42 0.75 6.65
N ASP A 28 12.50 -0.01 6.77
CA ASP A 28 13.19 -0.24 8.05
C ASP A 28 13.61 1.10 8.69
N GLU A 29 14.22 1.99 7.91
CA GLU A 29 14.63 3.33 8.35
C GLU A 29 13.45 4.16 8.90
N ASN A 30 12.31 4.18 8.20
CA ASN A 30 11.14 4.93 8.64
C ASN A 30 10.47 4.30 9.87
N PHE A 31 10.56 2.98 10.01
CA PHE A 31 10.05 2.27 11.17
C PHE A 31 10.89 2.61 12.41
N ASP A 32 12.21 2.56 12.31
CA ASP A 32 13.12 2.90 13.40
C ASP A 32 12.96 4.36 13.87
N GLU A 33 12.69 5.30 12.98
CA GLU A 33 12.41 6.70 13.35
C GLU A 33 11.20 6.86 14.28
N VAL A 34 10.16 6.04 14.09
CA VAL A 34 8.94 6.08 14.91
C VAL A 34 8.95 5.06 16.05
N TYR A 35 9.88 4.10 15.98
CA TYR A 35 10.09 3.06 16.99
C TYR A 35 10.93 3.63 18.14
N ALA A 36 10.28 4.42 19.00
CA ALA A 36 10.77 4.81 20.31
C ALA A 36 10.05 4.03 21.42
N ASP A 37 10.35 4.32 22.70
CA ASP A 37 9.75 3.66 23.89
C ASP A 37 8.21 3.66 23.91
N CYS A 38 7.57 4.52 23.11
CA CYS A 38 6.14 4.52 22.87
C CYS A 38 5.86 4.82 21.40
N ILE A 39 5.29 3.86 20.69
CA ILE A 39 4.85 4.03 19.31
C ILE A 39 3.52 4.77 19.32
N ASP A 40 3.51 5.97 18.73
CA ASP A 40 2.29 6.70 18.41
C ASP A 40 1.67 6.10 17.12
N PRO A 41 0.50 5.45 17.18
CA PRO A 41 -0.09 4.77 16.03
C PRO A 41 -0.40 5.71 14.85
N ASP A 42 -0.74 6.97 15.13
CA ASP A 42 -1.08 7.93 14.09
C ASP A 42 0.19 8.35 13.32
N LYS A 43 1.30 8.59 14.04
CA LYS A 43 2.61 8.87 13.40
C LYS A 43 3.15 7.68 12.62
N LEU A 44 2.95 6.47 13.12
CA LEU A 44 3.31 5.26 12.39
C LEU A 44 2.47 5.14 11.11
N TYR A 45 1.17 5.48 11.18
CA TYR A 45 0.27 5.40 10.03
C TYR A 45 0.67 6.37 8.91
N GLU A 46 1.13 7.57 9.25
CA GLU A 46 1.63 8.57 8.29
C GLU A 46 2.88 8.13 7.52
N LYS A 47 3.66 7.20 8.07
CA LYS A 47 4.91 6.69 7.46
C LYS A 47 4.68 5.48 6.53
N PHE A 48 3.49 4.88 6.54
CA PHE A 48 3.18 3.77 5.66
C PHE A 48 2.99 4.22 4.21
N ASN A 49 3.55 3.45 3.29
CA ASN A 49 3.17 3.45 1.89
C ASN A 49 2.01 2.48 1.69
N ILE A 50 1.09 2.86 0.81
CA ILE A 50 -0.07 2.04 0.48
C ILE A 50 0.29 1.09 -0.66
N VAL A 51 -0.17 -0.14 -0.53
CA VAL A 51 -0.04 -1.18 -1.57
C VAL A 51 -1.43 -1.69 -1.93
N ALA A 52 -1.76 -1.63 -3.21
CA ALA A 52 -2.95 -2.27 -3.75
C ALA A 52 -2.59 -3.66 -4.30
N LYS A 53 -3.10 -4.71 -3.64
CA LYS A 53 -2.91 -6.11 -4.04
C LYS A 53 -4.03 -6.55 -4.97
N CYS A 54 -3.65 -7.01 -6.17
CA CYS A 54 -4.61 -7.61 -7.08
C CYS A 54 -4.98 -9.03 -6.61
N LYS A 55 -6.24 -9.24 -6.22
CA LYS A 55 -6.74 -10.57 -5.82
C LYS A 55 -6.74 -11.63 -6.93
N VAL A 56 -6.66 -11.21 -8.20
CA VAL A 56 -6.74 -12.11 -9.36
C VAL A 56 -5.36 -12.62 -9.77
N CYS A 57 -4.39 -11.72 -9.97
CA CYS A 57 -3.05 -12.10 -10.44
C CYS A 57 -1.95 -11.94 -9.39
N GLY A 58 -2.28 -11.50 -8.18
CA GLY A 58 -1.35 -11.34 -7.07
C GLY A 58 -0.36 -10.18 -7.18
N ARG A 59 -0.37 -9.41 -8.29
CA ARG A 59 0.50 -8.23 -8.46
C ARG A 59 0.27 -7.20 -7.35
N LEU A 60 1.35 -6.56 -6.94
CA LEU A 60 1.36 -5.49 -5.95
C LEU A 60 1.62 -4.17 -6.66
N HIS A 61 0.71 -3.21 -6.50
CA HIS A 61 0.87 -1.84 -6.96
C HIS A 61 1.28 -0.99 -5.75
N VAL A 62 2.53 -0.57 -5.70
CA VAL A 62 3.11 0.13 -4.55
C VAL A 62 3.21 1.62 -4.85
N PHE A 63 2.57 2.44 -4.01
CA PHE A 63 2.47 3.88 -4.18
C PHE A 63 3.54 4.62 -3.36
N TRP A 64 4.82 4.46 -3.74
CA TRP A 64 5.96 5.07 -3.04
C TRP A 64 5.92 6.59 -2.95
N ASN A 65 5.26 7.25 -3.90
CA ASN A 65 5.21 8.70 -4.03
C ASN A 65 3.78 9.25 -3.90
N GLY A 66 2.90 8.52 -3.20
CA GLY A 66 1.49 8.88 -3.07
C GLY A 66 0.60 8.36 -4.21
N PHE A 67 -0.72 8.53 -4.05
CA PHE A 67 -1.74 8.07 -4.99
C PHE A 67 -1.87 8.92 -6.26
N ASP A 68 -1.30 10.12 -6.27
CA ASP A 68 -1.28 11.01 -7.42
C ASP A 68 -0.21 10.62 -8.45
N LYS A 69 0.72 9.73 -8.08
CA LYS A 69 1.75 9.19 -8.95
C LYS A 69 1.45 7.77 -9.36
N ASP A 70 2.01 7.37 -10.51
CA ASP A 70 1.94 5.98 -10.95
C ASP A 70 2.64 5.05 -9.97
N PRO A 71 2.01 3.93 -9.59
CA PRO A 71 2.63 2.95 -8.70
C PRO A 71 3.70 2.14 -9.42
N ILE A 72 4.66 1.61 -8.66
CA ILE A 72 5.55 0.55 -9.15
C ILE A 72 4.82 -0.80 -8.99
N ILE A 73 4.85 -1.62 -10.05
CA ILE A 73 4.12 -2.89 -10.09
C ILE A 73 5.08 -4.07 -9.94
N TYR A 74 4.89 -4.87 -8.88
CA TYR A 74 5.64 -6.09 -8.63
C TYR A 74 4.79 -7.31 -8.97
N LYS A 75 5.42 -8.33 -9.57
CA LYS A 75 4.76 -9.59 -9.95
C LYS A 75 5.21 -10.70 -9.00
N PRO A 76 4.29 -11.53 -8.47
CA PRO A 76 4.68 -12.80 -7.86
C PRO A 76 5.34 -13.70 -8.92
N GLU A 77 6.35 -14.47 -8.53
CA GLU A 77 7.08 -15.37 -9.44
C GLU A 77 6.15 -16.40 -10.10
#